data_AF-A0A7Z9KYV7-F1
#
_entry.id   AF-A0A7Z9KYV7-F1
#
_cell.length_a   1.000
_cell.length_b   1.000
_cell.length_c   1.000
_cell.angle_alpha   90.00
_cell.angle_beta   90.00
_cell.angle_gamma   90.00
#
_symmetry.space_group_name_H-M   'P 1'
#
loop_
_entity.id
_entity.type
_entity.pdbx_description
1 polymer ?
#
loop_
_entity_poly.entity_id
_entity_poly.type
_entity_poly.pdbx_seq_one_letter_code
_entity_poly.pdbx_strand_id
1 'polypeptide(L)'
;MHIPLLFKRLGIILILFTICRLLFLLINHSYFNIGSIGEGAFIFVHGIRFDLSATTYLFLPFIIMHIIPLRVRSVSGYQKFLKGWFNVWVLLILFMNLADIMYFQYTFKRATGDALDLMFLGGDFIRLLPQFLTDFWYLVLVWIGLVWYSSNRYDRIGYPPQDTEDESGIKMQIAWLFGILVLCILSGRGGVQLKPIGIINAGLNTSPQNIPLVLNTPFAVLTTLGKDEIEEVDYYNTDALQSTYSPLQRFSPRADTVKPLNVVVLVMESFSSEYSAVFGNRTDSYTPHMDSLADNGMAFLRCFANGRKSIEGVPAITTGLPTLMNEPYITSVFAGNKIKSISGYLHDEGYASSFYHGGTNGTMGFEAFAIVSGYAKYYGRTEYNNEEDFDGKWGIYDEEFFQYFKTGLDQHQEPFASCFVSISSHNPYVVPNRYDLVFEGGPLPIHQSIQYADYALGKFFQTAAHSEWFDNTLFVITADHSAQAEDAYYMNRVGMYSVPLL
;
A
#
# COMPACT_ATOMS: atom_id res chain seq x y z
N MET A 1 20.56 -19.81 28.71
CA MET A 1 21.57 -19.22 27.77
C MET A 1 21.17 -19.34 26.28
N HIS A 2 19.90 -19.63 25.95
CA HIS A 2 19.46 -20.07 24.61
C HIS A 2 19.07 -18.92 23.68
N ILE A 3 18.72 -17.79 24.26
CA ILE A 3 18.18 -16.64 23.54
C ILE A 3 19.28 -15.87 22.81
N PRO A 4 20.46 -15.61 23.43
CA PRO A 4 21.60 -15.10 22.68
C PRO A 4 21.99 -16.01 21.51
N LEU A 5 21.81 -17.33 21.63
CA LEU A 5 22.06 -18.29 20.56
C LEU A 5 21.09 -18.09 19.40
N LEU A 6 19.79 -17.96 19.69
CA LEU A 6 18.76 -17.67 18.70
C LEU A 6 19.07 -16.37 17.96
N PHE A 7 19.34 -15.27 18.67
CA PHE A 7 19.65 -13.98 18.05
C PHE A 7 20.90 -14.03 17.18
N LYS A 8 21.95 -14.76 17.60
CA LYS A 8 23.14 -14.98 16.76
C LYS A 8 22.80 -15.74 15.48
N ARG A 9 21.94 -16.77 15.56
CA ARG A 9 21.51 -17.58 14.40
C ARG A 9 20.61 -16.78 13.46
N LEU A 10 19.67 -15.99 13.98
CA LEU A 10 18.86 -15.05 13.19
C LEU A 10 19.72 -13.92 12.59
N GLY A 11 20.75 -13.47 13.29
CA GLY A 11 21.71 -12.49 12.80
C GLY A 11 22.48 -12.96 11.56
N ILE A 12 22.74 -14.26 11.42
CA ILE A 12 23.29 -14.82 10.17
C ILE A 12 22.34 -14.52 9.00
N ILE A 13 21.03 -14.73 9.18
CA ILE A 13 20.03 -14.52 8.14
C ILE A 13 20.00 -13.05 7.69
N LEU A 14 20.03 -12.11 8.64
CA LEU A 14 20.05 -10.67 8.33
C LEU A 14 21.33 -10.25 7.59
N ILE A 15 22.48 -10.81 7.96
CA ILE A 15 23.73 -10.62 7.21
C ILE A 15 23.60 -11.15 5.79
N LEU A 16 23.00 -12.32 5.59
CA LEU A 16 22.78 -12.89 4.26
C LEU A 16 21.85 -12.00 3.41
N PHE A 17 20.75 -11.50 3.96
CA PHE A 17 19.88 -10.54 3.26
C PHE A 17 20.64 -9.27 2.88
N THR A 18 21.48 -8.76 3.78
CA THR A 18 22.29 -7.55 3.53
C THR A 18 23.30 -7.77 2.41
N ILE A 19 23.98 -8.93 2.38
CA ILE A 19 24.88 -9.31 1.29
C ILE A 19 24.10 -9.45 -0.02
N CYS A 20 22.92 -10.09 -0.01
CA CYS A 20 22.09 -10.22 -1.20
C CYS A 20 21.64 -8.85 -1.74
N ARG A 21 21.23 -7.92 -0.85
CA ARG A 21 20.86 -6.55 -1.23
C ARG A 21 22.06 -5.79 -1.81
N LEU A 22 23.26 -5.96 -1.25
CA LEU A 22 24.48 -5.37 -1.79
C LEU A 22 24.81 -5.92 -3.17
N LEU A 23 24.77 -7.25 -3.36
CA LEU A 23 24.98 -7.87 -4.67
C LEU A 23 23.94 -7.40 -5.69
N PHE A 24 22.67 -7.31 -5.27
CA PHE A 24 21.58 -6.79 -6.08
C PHE A 24 21.85 -5.36 -6.55
N LEU A 25 22.26 -4.47 -5.63
CA LEU A 25 22.64 -3.11 -5.97
C LEU A 25 23.85 -3.07 -6.92
N LEU A 26 24.91 -3.83 -6.65
CA LEU A 26 26.14 -3.79 -7.45
C LEU A 26 25.90 -4.24 -8.89
N ILE A 27 25.14 -5.32 -9.07
CA ILE A 27 24.86 -5.88 -10.40
C ILE A 27 23.84 -5.00 -11.14
N ASN A 28 22.85 -4.44 -10.46
CA ASN A 28 21.77 -3.66 -11.06
C ASN A 28 21.90 -2.15 -10.83
N HIS A 29 23.10 -1.63 -10.57
CA HIS A 29 23.31 -0.23 -10.17
C HIS A 29 22.75 0.78 -11.18
N SER A 30 22.78 0.45 -12.48
CA SER A 30 22.29 1.30 -13.57
C SER A 30 20.77 1.54 -13.53
N TYR A 31 20.02 0.70 -12.81
CA TYR A 31 18.57 0.81 -12.70
C TYR A 31 18.13 1.66 -11.49
N PHE A 32 19.05 2.01 -10.59
CA PHE A 32 18.76 2.78 -9.39
C PHE A 32 19.27 4.22 -9.51
N ASN A 33 18.53 5.16 -8.96
CA ASN A 33 18.93 6.56 -8.88
C ASN A 33 19.14 6.91 -7.41
N ILE A 34 20.37 6.72 -6.93
CA ILE A 34 20.77 6.99 -5.54
C ILE A 34 21.69 8.21 -5.57
N GLY A 35 21.19 9.35 -5.11
CA GLY A 35 21.87 10.65 -5.18
C GLY A 35 23.03 10.79 -4.20
N SER A 36 23.10 9.97 -3.15
CA SER A 36 24.21 10.00 -2.18
C SER A 36 24.43 8.68 -1.46
N ILE A 37 25.63 8.49 -0.89
CA ILE A 37 25.93 7.36 0.00
C ILE A 37 24.97 7.34 1.21
N GLY A 38 24.58 8.52 1.71
CA GLY A 38 23.62 8.65 2.81
C GLY A 38 22.24 8.10 2.45
N GLU A 39 21.75 8.40 1.25
CA GLU A 39 20.50 7.84 0.71
C GLU A 39 20.60 6.32 0.54
N GLY A 40 21.71 5.82 0.01
CA GLY A 40 21.96 4.38 -0.10
C GLY A 40 21.94 3.69 1.26
N ALA A 41 22.60 4.25 2.27
CA ALA A 41 22.58 3.72 3.64
C ALA A 41 21.17 3.75 4.23
N PHE A 42 20.42 4.82 3.99
CA PHE A 42 19.02 4.95 4.43
C PHE A 42 18.13 3.84 3.84
N ILE A 43 18.23 3.59 2.53
CA ILE A 43 17.53 2.50 1.86
C ILE A 43 17.85 1.13 2.51
N PHE A 44 19.13 0.87 2.81
CA PHE A 44 19.54 -0.39 3.45
C PHE A 44 18.97 -0.54 4.87
N VAL A 45 18.99 0.54 5.67
CA VAL A 45 18.41 0.54 7.02
C VAL A 45 16.91 0.25 6.97
N HIS A 46 16.18 0.89 6.05
CA HIS A 46 14.75 0.63 5.87
C HIS A 46 14.48 -0.78 5.34
N GLY A 47 15.38 -1.32 4.51
CA GLY A 47 15.29 -2.70 4.01
C GLY A 47 15.36 -3.76 5.12
N ILE A 48 16.07 -3.50 6.23
CA ILE A 48 16.14 -4.43 7.38
C ILE A 48 14.74 -4.74 7.92
N ARG A 49 13.82 -3.78 7.87
CA ARG A 49 12.43 -3.96 8.31
C ARG A 49 11.73 -5.09 7.53
N PHE A 50 11.96 -5.17 6.22
CA PHE A 50 11.43 -6.20 5.33
C PHE A 50 12.16 -7.53 5.53
N ASP A 51 13.48 -7.48 5.80
CA ASP A 51 14.29 -8.67 6.10
C ASP A 51 13.84 -9.34 7.40
N LEU A 52 13.55 -8.54 8.43
CA LEU A 52 13.02 -9.01 9.71
C LEU A 52 11.65 -9.65 9.56
N SER A 53 10.77 -9.07 8.75
CA SER A 53 9.44 -9.63 8.48
C SER A 53 9.55 -10.98 7.76
N ALA A 54 10.31 -11.04 6.66
CA ALA A 54 10.56 -12.31 5.95
C ALA A 54 11.23 -13.36 6.85
N THR A 55 12.26 -12.97 7.60
CA THR A 55 12.94 -13.85 8.55
C THR A 55 11.95 -14.41 9.57
N THR A 56 11.09 -13.56 10.11
CA THR A 56 10.11 -13.97 11.12
C THR A 56 9.14 -14.99 10.55
N TYR A 57 8.52 -14.73 9.40
CA TYR A 57 7.54 -15.64 8.81
C TYR A 57 8.15 -16.99 8.40
N LEU A 58 9.29 -16.97 7.70
CA LEU A 58 9.93 -18.20 7.18
C LEU A 58 10.56 -19.05 8.29
N PHE A 59 11.14 -18.40 9.28
CA PHE A 59 11.81 -19.09 10.39
C PHE A 59 10.93 -19.18 11.64
N LEU A 60 9.62 -18.86 11.58
CA LEU A 60 8.72 -18.97 12.74
C LEU A 60 8.75 -20.37 13.36
N PRO A 61 8.67 -21.48 12.59
CA PRO A 61 8.78 -22.82 13.16
C PRO A 61 10.15 -23.05 13.82
N PHE A 62 11.23 -22.54 13.21
CA PHE A 62 12.58 -22.63 13.78
C PHE A 62 12.68 -21.86 15.09
N ILE A 63 12.15 -20.62 15.14
CA ILE A 63 12.13 -19.77 16.33
C ILE A 63 11.36 -20.48 17.44
N ILE A 64 10.14 -20.97 17.15
CA ILE A 64 9.30 -21.69 18.11
C ILE A 64 10.04 -22.91 18.66
N MET A 65 10.56 -23.77 17.80
CA MET A 65 11.33 -24.95 18.22
C MET A 65 12.55 -24.55 19.07
N HIS A 66 13.24 -23.47 18.71
CA HIS A 66 14.39 -23.00 19.47
C HIS A 66 14.03 -22.46 20.88
N ILE A 67 12.81 -21.96 21.09
CA ILE A 67 12.36 -21.32 22.35
C ILE A 67 11.44 -22.17 23.22
N ILE A 68 10.76 -23.20 22.69
CA ILE A 68 9.92 -24.09 23.51
C ILE A 68 10.81 -24.86 24.50
N PRO A 69 10.55 -24.80 25.82
CA PRO A 69 11.38 -25.40 26.87
C PRO A 69 11.28 -26.93 26.89
N LEU A 70 11.82 -27.58 25.85
CA LEU A 70 11.87 -29.03 25.72
C LEU A 70 13.20 -29.56 26.25
N ARG A 71 13.14 -30.65 27.05
CA ARG A 71 14.34 -31.38 27.51
C ARG A 71 15.22 -31.89 26.38
N VAL A 72 14.61 -32.19 25.23
CA VAL A 72 15.32 -32.68 24.04
C VAL A 72 16.11 -31.59 23.31
N ARG A 73 15.98 -30.31 23.70
CA ARG A 73 16.59 -29.19 22.99
C ARG A 73 18.12 -29.30 22.89
N SER A 74 18.78 -29.78 23.93
CA SER A 74 20.25 -29.91 23.96
C SER A 74 20.74 -31.26 23.39
N VAL A 75 19.82 -32.13 22.96
CA VAL A 75 20.16 -33.42 22.34
C VAL A 75 20.70 -33.20 20.92
N SER A 76 21.76 -33.92 20.58
CA SER A 76 22.46 -33.79 19.29
C SER A 76 21.55 -34.04 18.09
N GLY A 77 20.64 -35.01 18.18
CA GLY A 77 19.64 -35.29 17.13
C GLY A 77 18.72 -34.11 16.87
N TYR A 78 18.22 -33.47 17.93
CA TYR A 78 17.36 -32.29 17.83
C TYR A 78 18.11 -31.09 17.23
N GLN A 79 19.36 -30.86 17.64
CA GLN A 79 20.16 -29.78 17.09
C GLN A 79 20.56 -30.00 15.62
N LYS A 80 20.80 -31.27 15.22
CA LYS A 80 20.99 -31.64 13.80
C LYS A 80 19.73 -31.38 12.98
N PHE A 81 18.56 -31.73 13.51
CA PHE A 81 17.27 -31.43 12.89
C PHE A 81 17.06 -29.91 12.73
N LEU A 82 17.26 -29.13 13.80
CA LEU A 82 17.17 -27.67 13.76
C LEU A 82 18.12 -27.05 12.74
N LYS A 83 19.36 -27.53 12.66
CA LYS A 83 20.32 -27.09 11.66
C LYS A 83 19.85 -27.43 10.25
N GLY A 84 19.35 -28.65 10.03
CA GLY A 84 18.79 -29.06 8.75
C GLY A 84 17.64 -28.14 8.32
N TRP A 85 16.70 -27.89 9.22
CA TRP A 85 15.57 -26.99 8.99
C TRP A 85 16.02 -25.55 8.68
N PHE A 86 16.95 -25.01 9.47
CA PHE A 86 17.55 -23.70 9.22
C PHE A 86 18.21 -23.63 7.84
N ASN A 87 18.99 -24.65 7.48
CA ASN A 87 19.68 -24.71 6.20
C ASN A 87 18.71 -24.83 5.01
N VAL A 88 17.60 -25.55 5.14
CA VAL A 88 16.56 -25.63 4.08
C VAL A 88 16.02 -24.25 3.75
N TRP A 89 15.66 -23.46 4.76
CA TRP A 89 15.16 -22.10 4.53
C TRP A 89 16.27 -21.15 4.05
N VAL A 90 17.50 -21.29 4.53
CA VAL A 90 18.66 -20.52 4.01
C VAL A 90 18.89 -20.81 2.53
N LEU A 91 18.85 -22.08 2.11
CA LEU A 91 18.97 -22.47 0.70
C LEU A 91 17.91 -21.76 -0.15
N LEU A 92 16.65 -21.78 0.31
CA LEU A 92 15.52 -21.18 -0.39
C LEU A 92 15.62 -19.65 -0.49
N ILE A 93 15.86 -18.93 0.63
CA ILE A 93 15.94 -17.46 0.59
C ILE A 93 17.11 -16.96 -0.26
N LEU A 94 18.25 -17.66 -0.23
CA LEU A 94 19.41 -17.30 -1.05
C LEU A 94 19.12 -17.58 -2.51
N PHE A 95 18.46 -18.69 -2.84
CA PHE A 95 18.06 -18.98 -4.20
C PHE A 95 17.12 -17.88 -4.74
N MET A 96 16.05 -17.56 -4.00
CA MET A 96 15.09 -16.53 -4.41
C MET A 96 15.75 -15.17 -4.60
N ASN A 97 16.58 -14.70 -3.65
CA ASN A 97 17.20 -13.39 -3.77
C ASN A 97 18.25 -13.31 -4.89
N LEU A 98 19.05 -14.37 -5.10
CA LEU A 98 20.11 -14.37 -6.09
C LEU A 98 19.56 -14.60 -7.51
N ALA A 99 18.57 -15.47 -7.68
CA ALA A 99 17.89 -15.65 -8.98
C ALA A 99 17.21 -14.34 -9.43
N ASP A 100 16.57 -13.65 -8.47
CA ASP A 100 15.88 -12.39 -8.73
C ASP A 100 16.81 -11.23 -9.11
N ILE A 101 18.12 -11.34 -8.87
CA ILE A 101 19.09 -10.34 -9.34
C ILE A 101 19.02 -10.20 -10.86
N MET A 102 18.97 -11.32 -11.57
CA MET A 102 18.91 -11.32 -13.04
C MET A 102 17.48 -11.13 -13.53
N TYR A 103 16.50 -11.75 -12.87
CA TYR A 103 15.09 -11.61 -13.25
C TYR A 103 14.62 -10.15 -13.22
N PHE A 104 15.06 -9.38 -12.23
CA PHE A 104 14.78 -7.95 -12.11
C PHE A 104 15.14 -7.13 -13.36
N GLN A 105 16.17 -7.52 -14.12
CA GLN A 105 16.59 -6.77 -15.32
C GLN A 105 15.55 -6.82 -16.44
N TYR A 106 14.65 -7.81 -16.40
CA TYR A 106 13.57 -8.00 -17.36
C TYR A 106 12.25 -7.39 -16.86
N THR A 107 11.99 -7.45 -15.55
CA THR A 107 10.70 -7.09 -14.97
C THR A 107 10.68 -5.73 -14.29
N PHE A 108 11.84 -5.17 -13.94
CA PHE A 108 12.01 -3.92 -13.19
C PHE A 108 11.30 -3.90 -11.81
N LYS A 109 10.87 -5.06 -11.32
CA LYS A 109 10.31 -5.28 -9.98
C LYS A 109 10.94 -6.53 -9.34
N ARG A 110 10.88 -6.65 -8.01
CA ARG A 110 11.26 -7.91 -7.34
C ARG A 110 10.27 -9.00 -7.74
N ALA A 111 10.75 -10.22 -7.89
CA ALA A 111 9.88 -11.38 -8.10
C ALA A 111 8.82 -11.48 -6.98
N THR A 112 7.57 -11.64 -7.39
CA THR A 112 6.39 -11.78 -6.54
C THR A 112 5.82 -13.20 -6.67
N GLY A 113 4.65 -13.48 -6.07
CA GLY A 113 4.00 -14.80 -6.12
C GLY A 113 3.80 -15.31 -7.55
N ASP A 114 3.49 -14.41 -8.47
CA ASP A 114 3.41 -14.61 -9.93
C ASP A 114 4.60 -15.37 -10.52
N ALA A 115 5.81 -14.95 -10.16
CA ALA A 115 7.04 -15.57 -10.63
C ALA A 115 7.21 -16.99 -10.07
N LEU A 116 6.70 -17.26 -8.87
CA LEU A 116 6.68 -18.59 -8.27
C LEU A 116 5.75 -19.52 -9.03
N ASP A 117 4.55 -19.05 -9.37
CA ASP A 117 3.56 -19.81 -10.13
C ASP A 117 4.08 -20.13 -11.53
N LEU A 118 4.70 -19.16 -12.21
CA LEU A 118 5.37 -19.39 -13.49
C LEU A 118 6.50 -20.43 -13.37
N MET A 119 7.30 -20.38 -12.28
CA MET A 119 8.40 -21.31 -12.05
C MET A 119 7.94 -22.75 -11.78
N PHE A 120 6.90 -22.95 -10.99
CA PHE A 120 6.49 -24.29 -10.52
C PHE A 120 5.35 -24.90 -11.33
N LEU A 121 4.48 -24.10 -11.96
CA LEU A 121 3.33 -24.59 -12.72
C LEU A 121 3.57 -24.58 -14.23
N GLY A 122 4.39 -23.66 -14.76
CA GLY A 122 4.53 -23.43 -16.20
C GLY A 122 5.38 -24.45 -16.98
N GLY A 123 6.12 -25.36 -16.31
CA GLY A 123 6.98 -26.38 -16.94
C GLY A 123 8.21 -25.84 -17.71
N ASP A 124 8.15 -24.61 -18.22
CA ASP A 124 9.21 -23.95 -18.99
C ASP A 124 10.42 -23.57 -18.14
N PHE A 125 10.24 -23.35 -16.84
CA PHE A 125 11.36 -23.11 -15.92
C PHE A 125 12.39 -24.25 -15.93
N ILE A 126 11.93 -25.51 -15.90
CA ILE A 126 12.83 -26.68 -15.90
C ILE A 126 13.64 -26.73 -17.20
N ARG A 127 13.04 -26.29 -18.32
CA ARG A 127 13.71 -26.24 -19.63
C ARG A 127 14.74 -25.12 -19.71
N LEU A 128 14.47 -23.98 -19.07
CA LEU A 128 15.36 -22.80 -19.06
C LEU A 128 16.47 -22.89 -18.01
N LEU A 129 16.29 -23.72 -16.97
CA LEU A 129 17.23 -23.84 -15.85
C LEU A 129 18.66 -24.19 -16.28
N PRO A 130 18.93 -25.14 -17.21
CA PRO A 130 20.30 -25.42 -17.66
C PRO A 130 20.99 -24.19 -18.25
N GLN A 131 20.27 -23.43 -19.09
CA GLN A 131 20.80 -22.22 -19.71
C GLN A 131 21.04 -21.12 -18.66
N PHE A 132 20.12 -20.96 -17.70
CA PHE A 132 20.31 -20.03 -16.58
C PHE A 132 21.56 -20.38 -15.76
N LEU A 133 21.78 -21.66 -15.46
CA LEU A 133 22.96 -22.12 -14.72
C LEU A 133 24.26 -21.89 -15.51
N THR A 134 24.24 -21.98 -16.84
CA THR A 134 25.41 -21.68 -17.67
C THR A 134 25.68 -20.19 -17.76
N ASP A 135 24.64 -19.37 -17.96
CA ASP A 135 24.80 -17.93 -18.15
C ASP A 135 25.16 -17.21 -16.84
N PHE A 136 24.64 -17.72 -15.72
CA PHE A 136 24.82 -17.11 -14.39
C PHE A 136 25.55 -18.03 -13.41
N TRP A 137 26.49 -18.84 -13.91
CA TRP A 137 27.28 -19.80 -13.11
C TRP A 137 27.97 -19.16 -11.89
N TYR A 138 28.39 -17.90 -11.99
CA TYR A 138 29.02 -17.16 -10.90
C TYR A 138 28.06 -16.93 -9.72
N LEU A 139 26.76 -16.72 -9.98
CA LEU A 139 25.74 -16.60 -8.92
C LEU A 139 25.53 -17.94 -8.21
N VAL A 140 25.67 -19.07 -8.91
CA VAL A 140 25.63 -20.41 -8.31
C VAL A 140 26.80 -20.60 -7.35
N LEU A 141 28.01 -20.17 -7.73
CA LEU A 141 29.17 -20.23 -6.82
C LEU A 141 28.99 -19.32 -5.60
N VAL A 142 28.46 -18.12 -5.79
CA VAL A 142 28.10 -17.22 -4.67
C VAL A 142 27.06 -17.88 -3.77
N TRP A 143 26.02 -18.50 -4.33
CA TRP A 143 25.01 -19.22 -3.58
C TRP A 143 25.62 -20.34 -2.73
N ILE A 144 26.46 -21.21 -3.32
CA ILE A 144 27.18 -22.27 -2.61
C ILE A 144 28.05 -21.69 -1.48
N GLY A 145 28.79 -20.61 -1.77
CA GLY A 145 29.65 -19.93 -0.81
C GLY A 145 28.89 -19.35 0.38
N LEU A 146 27.74 -18.72 0.13
CA LEU A 146 26.88 -18.13 1.18
C LEU A 146 26.19 -19.20 2.03
N VAL A 147 25.74 -20.30 1.40
CA VAL A 147 25.19 -21.46 2.12
C VAL A 147 26.26 -22.09 3.01
N TRP A 148 27.47 -22.30 2.48
CA TRP A 148 28.60 -22.82 3.26
C TRP A 148 28.96 -21.87 4.41
N TYR A 149 29.04 -20.57 4.14
CA TYR A 149 29.29 -19.55 5.16
C TYR A 149 28.25 -19.63 6.29
N SER A 150 26.96 -19.67 5.93
CA SER A 150 25.85 -19.76 6.87
C SER A 150 25.94 -21.02 7.73
N SER A 151 26.13 -22.19 7.12
CA SER A 151 26.23 -23.47 7.82
C SER A 151 27.46 -23.52 8.74
N ASN A 152 28.63 -23.03 8.29
CA ASN A 152 29.84 -22.98 9.10
C ASN A 152 29.71 -21.98 10.27
N ARG A 153 29.06 -20.83 10.08
CA ARG A 153 28.79 -19.88 11.18
C ARG A 153 27.79 -20.45 12.17
N TYR A 154 26.76 -21.16 11.71
CA TYR A 154 25.82 -21.85 12.58
C TYR A 154 26.54 -22.83 13.52
N ASP A 155 27.46 -23.64 12.98
CA ASP A 155 28.25 -24.60 13.77
C ASP A 155 29.15 -23.90 14.81
N ARG A 156 29.77 -22.77 14.45
CA ARG A 156 30.64 -22.00 15.36
C ARG A 156 29.88 -21.31 16.50
N ILE A 157 28.59 -21.03 16.33
CA ILE A 157 27.76 -20.46 17.41
C ILE A 157 27.54 -21.49 18.54
N GLY A 158 27.68 -22.78 18.24
CA GLY A 158 27.64 -23.87 19.21
C GLY A 158 26.22 -24.32 19.56
N TYR A 159 26.14 -25.16 20.60
CA TYR A 159 24.90 -25.76 21.07
C TYR A 159 24.41 -25.11 22.37
N PRO A 160 23.08 -25.08 22.56
CA PRO A 160 22.52 -24.63 23.82
C PRO A 160 23.01 -25.47 25.02
N PRO A 161 23.31 -24.88 26.19
CA PRO A 161 23.60 -25.65 27.41
C PRO A 161 22.39 -26.46 27.86
N GLN A 162 22.51 -27.35 28.84
CA GLN A 162 21.32 -27.96 29.44
C GLN A 162 20.53 -26.92 30.24
N ASP A 163 19.19 -26.95 30.11
CA ASP A 163 18.29 -26.07 30.85
C ASP A 163 18.33 -26.40 32.35
N THR A 164 18.20 -25.39 33.22
CA THR A 164 18.07 -25.62 34.68
C THR A 164 16.67 -26.16 34.97
N GLU A 165 16.59 -27.18 35.84
CA GLU A 165 15.33 -27.86 36.18
C GLU A 165 14.57 -27.22 37.35
N ASP A 166 15.04 -26.06 37.83
CA ASP A 166 14.44 -25.35 38.95
C ASP A 166 13.21 -24.52 38.52
N GLU A 167 12.27 -24.33 39.44
CA GLU A 167 11.02 -23.60 39.19
C GLU A 167 11.27 -22.16 38.69
N SER A 168 12.33 -21.52 39.20
CA SER A 168 12.77 -20.19 38.78
C SER A 168 13.26 -20.18 37.32
N GLY A 169 14.04 -21.19 36.91
CA GLY A 169 14.50 -21.37 35.54
C GLY A 169 13.37 -21.55 34.54
N ILE A 170 12.34 -22.34 34.89
CA ILE A 170 11.16 -22.55 34.05
C ILE A 170 10.35 -21.25 33.90
N LYS A 171 10.10 -20.53 35.00
CA LYS A 171 9.39 -19.23 34.95
C LYS A 171 10.11 -18.22 34.06
N MET A 172 11.44 -18.16 34.18
CA MET A 172 12.27 -17.30 33.33
C MET A 172 12.17 -17.68 31.85
N GLN A 173 12.20 -18.99 31.52
CA GLN A 173 12.04 -19.46 30.13
C GLN A 173 10.68 -19.12 29.55
N ILE A 174 9.60 -19.22 30.34
CA ILE A 174 8.26 -18.84 29.92
C ILE A 174 8.19 -17.32 29.65
N ALA A 175 8.77 -16.50 30.53
CA ALA A 175 8.82 -15.04 30.34
C ALA A 175 9.55 -14.67 29.04
N TRP A 176 10.65 -15.35 28.75
CA TRP A 176 11.39 -15.16 27.51
C TRP A 176 10.64 -15.64 26.26
N LEU A 177 9.92 -16.76 26.34
CA LEU A 177 9.06 -17.24 25.26
C LEU A 177 8.02 -16.18 24.92
N PHE A 178 7.36 -15.60 25.93
CA PHE A 178 6.41 -14.52 25.73
C PHE A 178 7.05 -13.29 25.09
N GLY A 179 8.22 -12.86 25.59
CA GLY A 179 8.96 -11.73 25.01
C GLY A 179 9.35 -11.96 23.54
N ILE A 180 9.81 -13.17 23.19
CA ILE A 180 10.16 -13.50 21.80
C ILE A 180 8.92 -13.57 20.91
N LEU A 181 7.79 -14.06 21.42
CA LEU A 181 6.53 -14.06 20.67
C LEU A 181 6.08 -12.63 20.35
N VAL A 182 6.17 -11.71 21.31
CA VAL A 182 5.90 -10.27 21.08
C VAL A 182 6.84 -9.70 20.03
N LEU A 183 8.14 -10.00 20.11
CA LEU A 183 9.11 -9.57 19.09
C LEU A 183 8.83 -10.17 17.71
N CYS A 184 8.35 -11.40 17.62
CA CYS A 184 7.93 -12.02 16.36
C CYS A 184 6.69 -11.31 15.79
N ILE A 185 5.71 -10.96 16.64
CA ILE A 185 4.53 -10.20 16.17
C ILE A 185 4.97 -8.84 15.63
N LEU A 186 5.82 -8.11 16.36
CA LEU A 186 6.34 -6.80 15.92
C LEU A 186 7.18 -6.92 14.64
N SER A 187 8.11 -7.87 14.58
CA SER A 187 9.01 -8.06 13.43
C SER A 187 8.27 -8.57 12.20
N GLY A 188 7.35 -9.54 12.36
CA GLY A 188 6.52 -10.07 11.29
C GLY A 188 5.60 -9.01 10.69
N ARG A 189 4.94 -8.20 11.54
CA ARG A 189 4.16 -7.02 11.08
C ARG A 189 5.04 -5.94 10.44
N GLY A 190 6.34 -5.95 10.71
CA GLY A 190 7.27 -4.89 10.34
C GLY A 190 7.22 -3.67 11.27
N GLY A 191 6.54 -3.72 12.42
CA GLY A 191 6.51 -2.60 13.37
C GLY A 191 5.16 -2.44 14.08
N VAL A 192 4.95 -1.22 14.60
CA VAL A 192 3.78 -0.84 15.42
C VAL A 192 2.67 -0.13 14.63
N GLN A 193 2.85 0.02 13.32
CA GLN A 193 1.87 0.67 12.46
C GLN A 193 0.55 -0.12 12.37
N LEU A 194 -0.51 0.53 11.86
CA LEU A 194 -1.88 0.01 11.85
C LEU A 194 -2.01 -1.35 11.14
N LYS A 195 -1.48 -1.46 9.92
CA LYS A 195 -1.50 -2.70 9.12
C LYS A 195 -0.11 -3.31 8.98
N PRO A 196 0.03 -4.64 8.86
CA PRO A 196 1.31 -5.26 8.48
C PRO A 196 1.86 -4.61 7.21
N ILE A 197 3.18 -4.46 7.13
CA ILE A 197 3.82 -3.90 5.93
C ILE A 197 3.54 -4.76 4.69
N GLY A 198 3.34 -4.11 3.55
CA GLY A 198 3.30 -4.70 2.23
C GLY A 198 4.32 -4.05 1.29
N ILE A 199 4.28 -4.43 0.01
CA ILE A 199 5.19 -3.93 -1.03
C ILE A 199 5.15 -2.39 -1.11
N ILE A 200 3.97 -1.79 -1.12
CA ILE A 200 3.82 -0.33 -1.25
C ILE A 200 4.50 0.46 -0.13
N ASN A 201 4.61 -0.12 1.08
CA ASN A 201 5.24 0.55 2.21
C ASN A 201 6.76 0.73 2.03
N ALA A 202 7.39 0.02 1.10
CA ALA A 202 8.79 0.26 0.74
C ALA A 202 8.98 1.66 0.13
N GLY A 203 7.95 2.21 -0.52
CA GLY A 203 7.97 3.54 -1.12
C GLY A 203 7.86 4.70 -0.12
N LEU A 204 7.56 4.45 1.16
CA LEU A 204 7.46 5.51 2.18
C LEU A 204 8.79 6.26 2.42
N ASN A 205 9.92 5.64 2.08
CA ASN A 205 11.26 6.12 2.47
C ASN A 205 12.19 6.26 1.26
N THR A 206 11.70 6.12 0.03
CA THR A 206 12.52 6.21 -1.17
C THR A 206 11.69 6.49 -2.41
N SER A 207 12.34 6.83 -3.52
CA SER A 207 11.67 7.03 -4.80
C SER A 207 11.11 5.71 -5.35
N PRO A 208 10.04 5.72 -6.18
CA PRO A 208 9.47 4.50 -6.76
C PRO A 208 10.50 3.63 -7.49
N GLN A 209 11.50 4.24 -8.14
CA GLN A 209 12.58 3.53 -8.83
C GLN A 209 13.47 2.71 -7.89
N ASN A 210 13.60 3.13 -6.63
CA ASN A 210 14.45 2.50 -5.62
C ASN A 210 13.69 1.51 -4.72
N ILE A 211 12.36 1.40 -4.84
CA ILE A 211 11.53 0.43 -4.10
C ILE A 211 12.09 -1.01 -4.16
N PRO A 212 12.50 -1.53 -5.34
CA PRO A 212 13.03 -2.89 -5.44
C PRO A 212 14.27 -3.13 -4.57
N LEU A 213 15.05 -2.09 -4.27
CA LEU A 213 16.25 -2.18 -3.44
C LEU A 213 15.95 -2.26 -1.93
N VAL A 214 14.84 -1.65 -1.49
CA VAL A 214 14.36 -1.76 -0.10
C VAL A 214 13.88 -3.19 0.17
N LEU A 215 13.15 -3.77 -0.78
CA LEU A 215 12.53 -5.09 -0.68
C LEU A 215 13.56 -6.24 -0.74
N ASN A 216 13.14 -7.41 -0.26
CA ASN A 216 13.79 -8.69 -0.55
C ASN A 216 12.77 -9.62 -1.22
N THR A 217 13.23 -10.56 -2.05
CA THR A 217 12.33 -11.44 -2.83
C THR A 217 11.47 -12.34 -1.93
N PRO A 218 12.00 -12.97 -0.87
CA PRO A 218 11.18 -13.78 0.01
C PRO A 218 10.01 -13.01 0.62
N PHE A 219 10.22 -11.75 1.03
CA PHE A 219 9.13 -10.88 1.50
C PHE A 219 8.10 -10.58 0.41
N ALA A 220 8.56 -10.21 -0.78
CA ALA A 220 7.68 -9.87 -1.90
C ALA A 220 6.80 -11.06 -2.28
N VAL A 221 7.37 -12.26 -2.38
CA VAL A 221 6.63 -13.51 -2.63
C VAL A 221 5.65 -13.81 -1.49
N LEU A 222 6.09 -13.79 -0.23
CA LEU A 222 5.20 -14.09 0.91
C LEU A 222 3.97 -13.18 0.99
N THR A 223 4.14 -11.89 0.65
CA THR A 223 3.05 -10.91 0.73
C THR A 223 2.15 -10.90 -0.50
N THR A 224 2.50 -11.64 -1.55
CA THR A 224 1.74 -11.69 -2.81
C THR A 224 1.31 -13.09 -3.22
N LEU A 225 1.73 -14.12 -2.49
CA LEU A 225 1.34 -15.50 -2.77
C LEU A 225 -0.19 -15.67 -2.72
N GLY A 226 -0.75 -16.21 -3.80
CA GLY A 226 -2.18 -16.47 -3.93
C GLY A 226 -3.04 -15.23 -4.17
N LYS A 227 -2.44 -14.10 -4.59
CA LYS A 227 -3.19 -12.93 -5.07
C LYS A 227 -3.48 -13.05 -6.56
N ASP A 228 -4.68 -12.64 -6.95
CA ASP A 228 -5.09 -12.59 -8.35
C ASP A 228 -4.20 -11.62 -9.15
N GLU A 229 -3.95 -11.99 -10.40
CA GLU A 229 -3.23 -11.19 -11.39
C GLU A 229 -4.17 -10.66 -12.47
N ILE A 230 -3.62 -9.81 -13.33
CA ILE A 230 -4.30 -9.39 -14.55
C ILE A 230 -4.19 -10.52 -15.57
N GLU A 231 -5.32 -11.03 -16.04
CA GLU A 231 -5.37 -11.99 -17.15
C GLU A 231 -5.21 -11.24 -18.48
N GLU A 232 -4.17 -11.57 -19.24
CA GLU A 232 -3.97 -11.03 -20.58
C GLU A 232 -4.98 -11.69 -21.54
N VAL A 233 -5.70 -10.85 -22.29
CA VAL A 233 -6.79 -11.25 -23.18
C VAL A 233 -6.58 -10.70 -24.60
N ASP A 234 -6.46 -11.61 -25.56
CA ASP A 234 -6.18 -11.28 -26.96
C ASP A 234 -7.46 -11.06 -27.78
N TYR A 235 -8.14 -9.94 -27.55
CA TYR A 235 -9.36 -9.60 -28.31
C TYR A 235 -9.07 -9.05 -29.71
N TYR A 236 -7.98 -8.30 -29.88
CA TYR A 236 -7.62 -7.62 -31.12
C TYR A 236 -6.13 -7.77 -31.40
N ASN A 237 -5.74 -7.80 -32.68
CA ASN A 237 -4.34 -7.55 -33.05
C ASN A 237 -4.00 -6.06 -32.87
N THR A 238 -2.71 -5.74 -32.79
CA THR A 238 -2.22 -4.39 -32.48
C THR A 238 -2.71 -3.31 -33.44
N ASP A 239 -2.75 -3.60 -34.74
CA ASP A 239 -3.19 -2.63 -35.77
C ASP A 239 -4.68 -2.33 -35.63
N ALA A 240 -5.51 -3.35 -35.44
CA ALA A 240 -6.95 -3.20 -35.22
C ALA A 240 -7.23 -2.44 -33.92
N LEU A 241 -6.49 -2.73 -32.84
CA LEU A 241 -6.60 -2.03 -31.57
C LEU A 241 -6.31 -0.53 -31.74
N GLN A 242 -5.17 -0.17 -32.34
CA GLN A 242 -4.79 1.23 -32.56
C GLN A 242 -5.80 2.00 -33.40
N SER A 243 -6.41 1.34 -34.40
CA SER A 243 -7.46 1.94 -35.23
C SER A 243 -8.80 2.12 -34.51
N THR A 244 -9.08 1.31 -33.48
CA THR A 244 -10.35 1.33 -32.74
C THR A 244 -10.28 2.28 -31.55
N TYR A 245 -9.26 2.13 -30.70
CA TYR A 245 -9.07 2.92 -29.50
C TYR A 245 -7.63 2.84 -29.01
N SER A 246 -7.03 4.00 -28.70
CA SER A 246 -5.75 4.09 -27.98
C SER A 246 -6.02 4.61 -26.57
N PRO A 247 -5.58 3.91 -25.51
CA PRO A 247 -5.63 4.48 -24.15
C PRO A 247 -4.71 5.69 -24.01
N LEU A 248 -3.68 5.80 -24.86
CA LEU A 248 -2.84 6.99 -24.93
C LEU A 248 -3.56 8.06 -25.75
N GLN A 249 -4.17 9.01 -25.04
CA GLN A 249 -4.79 10.20 -25.62
C GLN A 249 -3.75 11.33 -25.69
N ARG A 250 -3.65 11.99 -26.84
CA ARG A 250 -2.78 13.16 -27.03
C ARG A 250 -3.64 14.39 -27.24
N PHE A 251 -3.59 15.30 -26.30
CA PHE A 251 -4.27 16.58 -26.41
C PHE A 251 -3.31 17.60 -27.01
N SER A 252 -3.74 18.31 -28.05
CA SER A 252 -3.00 19.48 -28.52
C SER A 252 -3.15 20.58 -27.46
N PRO A 253 -2.06 21.22 -27.01
CA PRO A 253 -2.16 22.38 -26.13
C PRO A 253 -3.11 23.38 -26.78
N ARG A 254 -4.09 23.91 -26.03
CA ARG A 254 -4.81 25.08 -26.52
C ARG A 254 -3.77 26.19 -26.67
N ALA A 255 -3.55 26.62 -27.91
CA ALA A 255 -2.75 27.79 -28.18
C ALA A 255 -3.43 28.95 -27.42
N ASP A 256 -2.65 29.61 -26.57
CA ASP A 256 -2.96 30.82 -25.81
C ASP A 256 -3.56 30.62 -24.39
N THR A 257 -2.69 30.87 -23.40
CA THR A 257 -2.99 31.46 -22.07
C THR A 257 -4.14 30.86 -21.26
N VAL A 258 -3.99 29.62 -20.78
CA VAL A 258 -4.72 29.22 -19.57
C VAL A 258 -3.84 29.60 -18.38
N LYS A 259 -4.28 30.58 -17.58
CA LYS A 259 -3.67 30.88 -16.29
C LYS A 259 -3.60 29.56 -15.50
N PRO A 260 -2.45 29.17 -14.90
CA PRO A 260 -2.38 27.99 -14.06
C PRO A 260 -3.43 28.08 -12.96
N LEU A 261 -4.42 27.20 -13.01
CA LEU A 261 -5.43 27.05 -11.96
C LEU A 261 -4.85 26.15 -10.87
N ASN A 262 -5.28 26.35 -9.63
CA ASN A 262 -5.19 25.30 -8.62
C ASN A 262 -6.12 24.15 -9.02
N VAL A 263 -5.81 22.94 -8.57
CA VAL A 263 -6.61 21.75 -8.81
C VAL A 263 -6.96 21.10 -7.48
N VAL A 264 -8.25 20.99 -7.17
CA VAL A 264 -8.74 20.35 -5.95
C VAL A 264 -9.66 19.20 -6.33
N VAL A 265 -9.23 17.97 -6.02
CA VAL A 265 -10.04 16.76 -6.21
C VAL A 265 -10.68 16.40 -4.88
N LEU A 266 -12.01 16.42 -4.80
CA LEU A 266 -12.80 16.05 -3.63
C LEU A 266 -13.44 14.68 -3.90
N VAL A 267 -12.94 13.66 -3.21
CA VAL A 267 -13.48 12.30 -3.27
C VAL A 267 -14.41 12.09 -2.08
N MET A 268 -15.70 11.96 -2.35
CA MET A 268 -16.75 11.79 -1.36
C MET A 268 -17.04 10.30 -1.16
N GLU A 269 -16.64 9.76 -0.01
CA GLU A 269 -16.77 8.34 0.36
C GLU A 269 -18.21 7.86 0.21
N SER A 270 -18.42 6.81 -0.59
CA SER A 270 -19.73 6.13 -0.70
C SER A 270 -20.90 6.98 -1.24
N PHE A 271 -20.64 8.14 -1.88
CA PHE A 271 -21.69 9.00 -2.45
C PHE A 271 -22.28 8.38 -3.73
N SER A 272 -23.30 7.52 -3.58
CA SER A 272 -24.04 6.96 -4.72
C SER A 272 -24.81 8.04 -5.48
N SER A 273 -24.92 7.95 -6.82
CA SER A 273 -25.81 8.87 -7.57
C SER A 273 -27.23 8.86 -7.02
N GLU A 274 -27.72 7.70 -6.57
CA GLU A 274 -29.05 7.52 -5.96
C GLU A 274 -29.33 8.45 -4.79
N TYR A 275 -28.32 8.97 -4.10
CA TYR A 275 -28.54 9.82 -2.92
C TYR A 275 -28.81 11.28 -3.27
N SER A 276 -28.58 11.67 -4.51
CA SER A 276 -28.74 13.03 -5.03
C SER A 276 -30.01 13.16 -5.86
N ALA A 277 -30.71 14.31 -5.76
CA ALA A 277 -31.83 14.59 -6.64
C ALA A 277 -31.38 14.76 -8.10
N VAL A 278 -30.26 15.47 -8.32
CA VAL A 278 -29.72 15.76 -9.66
C VAL A 278 -29.15 14.51 -10.34
N PHE A 279 -28.26 13.79 -9.66
CA PHE A 279 -27.57 12.63 -10.22
C PHE A 279 -28.43 11.37 -10.16
N GLY A 280 -29.28 11.26 -9.13
CA GLY A 280 -30.15 10.11 -8.91
C GLY A 280 -31.47 10.18 -9.66
N ASN A 281 -31.80 11.36 -10.21
CA ASN A 281 -33.09 11.68 -10.82
C ASN A 281 -34.28 11.34 -9.90
N ARG A 282 -34.18 11.74 -8.62
CA ARG A 282 -35.19 11.55 -7.58
C ARG A 282 -35.71 12.89 -7.06
N THR A 283 -36.84 12.87 -6.34
CA THR A 283 -37.53 14.09 -5.87
C THR A 283 -37.01 14.62 -4.54
N ASP A 284 -36.43 13.76 -3.72
CA ASP A 284 -35.83 14.04 -2.42
C ASP A 284 -34.31 13.89 -2.50
N SER A 285 -33.55 14.61 -1.68
CA SER A 285 -32.09 14.58 -1.72
C SER A 285 -31.50 14.38 -0.33
N TYR A 286 -30.52 13.48 -0.26
CA TYR A 286 -29.62 13.37 0.89
C TYR A 286 -28.37 14.24 0.72
N THR A 287 -28.18 14.87 -0.44
CA THR A 287 -27.01 15.70 -0.77
C THR A 287 -27.39 17.07 -1.36
N PRO A 288 -28.17 17.90 -0.65
CA PRO A 288 -28.64 19.19 -1.17
C PRO A 288 -27.52 20.17 -1.53
N HIS A 289 -26.36 20.13 -0.85
CA HIS A 289 -25.23 20.99 -1.21
C HIS A 289 -24.57 20.55 -2.51
N MET A 290 -24.32 19.25 -2.69
CA MET A 290 -23.82 18.72 -3.95
C MET A 290 -24.78 19.00 -5.12
N ASP A 291 -26.09 18.90 -4.90
CA ASP A 291 -27.11 19.27 -5.89
C ASP A 291 -27.01 20.76 -6.27
N SER A 292 -26.84 21.65 -5.29
CA SER A 292 -26.66 23.08 -5.54
C SER A 292 -25.37 23.40 -6.30
N LEU A 293 -24.31 22.60 -6.13
CA LEU A 293 -23.06 22.76 -6.89
C LEU A 293 -23.26 22.35 -8.36
N ALA A 294 -24.11 21.35 -8.64
CA ALA A 294 -24.44 20.92 -9.99
C ALA A 294 -25.08 22.02 -10.84
N ASP A 295 -25.88 22.89 -10.22
CA ASP A 295 -26.48 24.05 -10.90
C ASP A 295 -25.47 25.14 -11.27
N ASN A 296 -24.29 25.14 -10.64
CA ASN A 296 -23.26 26.17 -10.80
C ASN A 296 -21.96 25.64 -11.44
N GLY A 297 -21.97 24.39 -11.92
CA GLY A 297 -20.79 23.69 -12.44
C GLY A 297 -21.08 22.84 -13.69
N MET A 298 -20.22 21.86 -13.97
CA MET A 298 -20.39 20.90 -15.07
C MET A 298 -20.78 19.53 -14.53
N ALA A 299 -22.08 19.26 -14.43
CA ALA A 299 -22.57 17.96 -13.96
C ALA A 299 -22.52 16.87 -15.04
N PHE A 300 -21.88 15.75 -14.72
CA PHE A 300 -21.87 14.55 -15.55
C PHE A 300 -22.85 13.51 -14.99
N LEU A 301 -24.04 13.44 -15.58
CA LEU A 301 -25.14 12.59 -15.11
C LEU A 301 -24.96 11.08 -15.35
N ARG A 302 -23.84 10.68 -15.98
CA ARG A 302 -23.54 9.28 -16.33
C ARG A 302 -22.08 8.97 -16.04
N CYS A 303 -21.73 9.01 -14.76
CA CYS A 303 -20.41 8.62 -14.29
C CYS A 303 -20.49 7.27 -13.54
N PHE A 304 -19.48 6.43 -13.75
CA PHE A 304 -19.41 5.10 -13.16
C PHE A 304 -18.04 4.90 -12.48
N ALA A 305 -18.07 4.45 -11.23
CA ALA A 305 -16.87 4.14 -10.47
C ALA A 305 -16.13 2.93 -11.07
N ASN A 306 -14.80 2.94 -10.94
CA ASN A 306 -13.95 1.83 -11.36
C ASN A 306 -13.95 0.66 -10.36
N GLY A 307 -14.59 0.80 -9.21
CA GLY A 307 -14.58 -0.20 -8.15
C GLY A 307 -15.76 -0.05 -7.19
N ARG A 308 -15.74 -0.85 -6.13
CA ARG A 308 -16.78 -0.85 -5.07
C ARG A 308 -16.20 -0.55 -3.69
N LYS A 309 -14.93 -0.16 -3.63
CA LYS A 309 -14.18 0.15 -2.40
C LYS A 309 -13.24 1.32 -2.65
N SER A 310 -13.00 2.15 -1.64
CA SER A 310 -12.12 3.32 -1.72
C SER A 310 -10.70 2.96 -2.16
N ILE A 311 -10.19 1.80 -1.72
CA ILE A 311 -8.87 1.27 -2.12
C ILE A 311 -8.74 0.99 -3.64
N GLU A 312 -9.86 0.91 -4.35
CA GLU A 312 -9.93 0.79 -5.83
C GLU A 312 -10.22 2.15 -6.47
N GLY A 313 -11.24 2.86 -5.95
CA GLY A 313 -11.73 4.13 -6.51
C GLY A 313 -10.71 5.25 -6.46
N VAL A 314 -10.05 5.46 -5.32
CA VAL A 314 -9.10 6.57 -5.13
C VAL A 314 -7.88 6.46 -6.07
N PRO A 315 -7.22 5.29 -6.21
CA PRO A 315 -6.18 5.13 -7.23
C PRO A 315 -6.69 5.40 -8.65
N ALA A 316 -7.88 4.92 -9.01
CA ALA A 316 -8.44 5.14 -10.34
C ALA A 316 -8.70 6.62 -10.64
N ILE A 317 -9.30 7.34 -9.70
CA ILE A 317 -9.57 8.79 -9.82
C ILE A 317 -8.27 9.58 -9.97
N THR A 318 -7.29 9.28 -9.13
CA THR A 318 -6.08 10.12 -9.03
C THR A 318 -5.03 9.80 -10.08
N THR A 319 -5.00 8.59 -10.64
CA THR A 319 -3.95 8.15 -11.59
C THR A 319 -4.48 7.81 -12.98
N GLY A 320 -5.80 7.67 -13.14
CA GLY A 320 -6.42 7.18 -14.37
C GLY A 320 -6.24 5.67 -14.62
N LEU A 321 -5.72 4.91 -13.65
CA LEU A 321 -5.58 3.46 -13.76
C LEU A 321 -6.90 2.76 -13.40
N PRO A 322 -7.59 2.11 -14.36
CA PRO A 322 -8.82 1.37 -14.05
C PRO A 322 -8.52 0.14 -13.19
N THR A 323 -9.55 -0.38 -12.52
CA THR A 323 -9.46 -1.65 -11.81
C THR A 323 -9.46 -2.79 -12.84
N LEU A 324 -8.32 -3.47 -13.00
CA LEU A 324 -8.12 -4.53 -14.00
C LEU A 324 -8.10 -5.94 -13.41
N MET A 325 -8.21 -6.08 -12.08
CA MET A 325 -8.19 -7.35 -11.36
C MET A 325 -9.00 -7.21 -10.06
N ASN A 326 -9.39 -8.33 -9.45
CA ASN A 326 -10.17 -8.31 -8.19
C ASN A 326 -9.37 -7.78 -6.99
N GLU A 327 -8.05 -7.99 -7.01
CA GLU A 327 -7.14 -7.48 -5.98
C GLU A 327 -6.88 -5.99 -6.20
N PRO A 328 -7.05 -5.11 -5.21
CA PRO A 328 -6.75 -3.69 -5.38
C PRO A 328 -5.28 -3.43 -5.71
N TYR A 329 -4.99 -2.42 -6.54
CA TYR A 329 -3.62 -2.06 -6.94
C TYR A 329 -2.66 -1.95 -5.73
N ILE A 330 -3.08 -1.26 -4.67
CA ILE A 330 -2.30 -0.97 -3.46
C ILE A 330 -1.82 -2.25 -2.75
N THR A 331 -2.57 -3.35 -2.85
CA THR A 331 -2.25 -4.62 -2.20
C THR A 331 -1.76 -5.69 -3.18
N SER A 332 -1.85 -5.46 -4.48
CA SER A 332 -1.47 -6.41 -5.53
C SER A 332 0.03 -6.63 -5.73
N VAL A 333 0.38 -7.53 -6.65
CA VAL A 333 1.75 -7.72 -7.18
C VAL A 333 2.31 -6.48 -7.88
N PHE A 334 1.45 -5.52 -8.24
CA PHE A 334 1.80 -4.29 -8.96
C PHE A 334 1.99 -3.10 -8.02
N ALA A 335 1.80 -3.26 -6.71
CA ALA A 335 1.84 -2.16 -5.74
C ALA A 335 3.18 -1.41 -5.67
N GLY A 336 4.26 -2.00 -6.18
CA GLY A 336 5.59 -1.39 -6.30
C GLY A 336 5.87 -0.74 -7.65
N ASN A 337 4.91 -0.75 -8.59
CA ASN A 337 5.10 -0.15 -9.91
C ASN A 337 5.24 1.37 -9.81
N LYS A 338 5.97 1.93 -10.76
CA LYS A 338 6.01 3.38 -10.97
C LYS A 338 4.65 3.83 -11.49
N ILE A 339 3.87 4.48 -10.62
CA ILE A 339 2.61 5.13 -10.95
C ILE A 339 2.72 6.60 -10.56
N LYS A 340 1.93 7.45 -11.20
CA LYS A 340 1.92 8.89 -10.91
C LYS A 340 0.49 9.41 -10.93
N SER A 341 0.13 10.15 -9.90
CA SER A 341 -1.16 10.82 -9.81
C SER A 341 -1.14 12.12 -10.60
N ILE A 342 -2.32 12.69 -10.87
CA ILE A 342 -2.46 14.02 -11.46
C ILE A 342 -1.69 15.08 -10.66
N SER A 343 -1.82 15.07 -9.33
CA SER A 343 -1.07 15.97 -8.44
C SER A 343 0.43 15.69 -8.48
N GLY A 344 0.83 14.43 -8.66
CA GLY A 344 2.24 14.09 -8.88
C GLY A 344 2.80 14.67 -10.17
N TYR A 345 2.05 14.60 -11.29
CA TYR A 345 2.46 15.26 -12.54
C TYR A 345 2.55 16.77 -12.38
N LEU A 346 1.55 17.39 -11.75
CA LEU A 346 1.56 18.83 -11.50
C LEU A 346 2.70 19.26 -10.55
N HIS A 347 3.09 18.41 -9.62
CA HIS A 347 4.24 18.67 -8.74
C HIS A 347 5.55 18.82 -9.52
N ASP A 348 5.78 17.99 -10.55
CA ASP A 348 6.95 18.13 -11.43
C ASP A 348 6.92 19.46 -12.20
N GLU A 349 5.72 19.99 -12.48
CA GLU A 349 5.48 21.29 -13.12
C GLU A 349 5.52 22.47 -12.11
N GLY A 350 5.94 22.21 -10.87
CA GLY A 350 6.16 23.24 -9.85
C GLY A 350 4.96 23.52 -8.95
N TYR A 351 3.87 22.74 -9.02
CA TYR A 351 2.75 22.88 -8.10
C TYR A 351 3.12 22.39 -6.70
N ALA A 352 2.61 23.06 -5.66
CA ALA A 352 2.49 22.43 -4.35
C ALA A 352 1.49 21.27 -4.44
N SER A 353 1.80 20.09 -3.90
CA SER A 353 0.91 18.93 -3.97
C SER A 353 0.69 18.27 -2.62
N SER A 354 -0.57 17.91 -2.33
CA SER A 354 -0.94 17.34 -1.04
C SER A 354 -2.12 16.37 -1.14
N PHE A 355 -2.13 15.38 -0.25
CA PHE A 355 -3.19 14.38 -0.12
C PHE A 355 -3.73 14.40 1.30
N TYR A 356 -5.03 14.61 1.45
CA TYR A 356 -5.73 14.73 2.73
C TYR A 356 -6.70 13.56 2.90
N HIS A 357 -6.55 12.84 4.00
CA HIS A 357 -7.46 11.76 4.36
C HIS A 357 -7.50 11.57 5.88
N GLY A 358 -8.64 11.89 6.49
CA GLY A 358 -8.80 11.99 7.95
C GLY A 358 -8.71 10.65 8.68
N GLY A 359 -8.59 9.54 7.95
CA GLY A 359 -8.36 8.22 8.50
C GLY A 359 -7.02 8.09 9.22
N THR A 360 -6.92 7.10 10.11
CA THR A 360 -5.66 6.75 10.77
C THR A 360 -4.58 6.42 9.73
N ASN A 361 -3.40 7.05 9.79
CA ASN A 361 -2.31 6.87 8.83
C ASN A 361 -2.02 5.38 8.58
N GLY A 362 -1.88 5.01 7.30
CA GLY A 362 -1.75 3.63 6.84
C GLY A 362 -3.07 2.87 6.65
N THR A 363 -4.23 3.41 7.04
CA THR A 363 -5.51 2.79 6.67
C THR A 363 -5.70 2.83 5.15
N MET A 364 -6.23 1.73 4.61
CA MET A 364 -6.30 1.41 3.16
C MET A 364 -4.98 1.55 2.36
N GLY A 365 -3.84 1.87 2.99
CA GLY A 365 -2.56 2.09 2.32
C GLY A 365 -2.42 3.46 1.63
N PHE A 366 -3.35 4.41 1.86
CA PHE A 366 -3.36 5.70 1.15
C PHE A 366 -2.13 6.58 1.40
N GLU A 367 -1.54 6.55 2.59
CA GLU A 367 -0.30 7.27 2.87
C GLU A 367 0.84 6.81 1.95
N ALA A 368 1.06 5.49 1.89
CA ALA A 368 2.09 4.93 1.04
C ALA A 368 1.77 5.15 -0.45
N PHE A 369 0.50 5.01 -0.83
CA PHE A 369 0.05 5.29 -2.19
C PHE A 369 0.25 6.74 -2.60
N ALA A 370 -0.07 7.71 -1.74
CA ALA A 370 0.11 9.14 -2.02
C ALA A 370 1.59 9.47 -2.27
N ILE A 371 2.48 8.96 -1.40
CA ILE A 371 3.92 9.17 -1.58
C ILE A 371 4.43 8.50 -2.88
N VAL A 372 4.05 7.24 -3.11
CA VAL A 372 4.48 6.49 -4.31
C VAL A 372 3.96 7.11 -5.60
N SER A 373 2.75 7.67 -5.58
CA SER A 373 2.13 8.34 -6.73
C SER A 373 2.58 9.79 -6.93
N GLY A 374 3.46 10.32 -6.07
CA GLY A 374 4.15 11.59 -6.28
C GLY A 374 3.53 12.81 -5.58
N TYR A 375 2.64 12.61 -4.60
CA TYR A 375 2.23 13.71 -3.73
C TYR A 375 3.39 14.14 -2.82
N ALA A 376 3.63 15.45 -2.70
CA ALA A 376 4.72 15.97 -1.88
C ALA A 376 4.41 15.89 -0.37
N LYS A 377 3.13 15.94 0.01
CA LYS A 377 2.69 15.85 1.41
C LYS A 377 1.46 14.95 1.56
N TYR A 378 1.42 14.22 2.66
CA TYR A 378 0.24 13.50 3.13
C TYR A 378 -0.19 14.09 4.47
N TYR A 379 -1.49 14.27 4.65
CA TYR A 379 -2.10 14.76 5.88
C TYR A 379 -3.21 13.80 6.29
N GLY A 380 -3.00 13.07 7.38
CA GLY A 380 -4.02 12.25 8.01
C GLY A 380 -4.24 12.61 9.47
N ARG A 381 -4.82 11.66 10.21
CA ARG A 381 -5.12 11.84 11.64
C ARG A 381 -3.89 12.25 12.46
N THR A 382 -2.70 11.72 12.13
CA THR A 382 -1.46 12.07 12.85
C THR A 382 -1.10 13.54 12.66
N GLU A 383 -1.25 14.09 11.45
CA GLU A 383 -0.95 15.49 11.14
C GLU A 383 -2.06 16.45 11.62
N TYR A 384 -3.30 15.95 11.71
CA TYR A 384 -4.44 16.67 12.29
C TYR A 384 -4.24 16.91 13.80
N ASN A 385 -3.77 15.88 14.51
CA ASN A 385 -3.34 15.95 15.92
C ASN A 385 -4.37 16.55 16.90
N ASN A 386 -5.66 16.33 16.65
CA ASN A 386 -6.72 16.57 17.64
C ASN A 386 -7.63 15.33 17.73
N GLU A 387 -7.60 14.69 18.89
CA GLU A 387 -8.33 13.44 19.14
C GLU A 387 -9.79 13.67 19.58
N GLU A 388 -10.16 14.91 19.90
CA GLU A 388 -11.55 15.25 20.25
C GLU A 388 -12.51 15.06 19.08
N ASP A 389 -11.99 15.17 17.84
CA ASP A 389 -12.79 15.07 16.61
C ASP A 389 -12.69 13.68 15.96
N PHE A 390 -12.10 12.70 16.64
CA PHE A 390 -12.03 11.32 16.17
C PHE A 390 -13.36 10.60 16.44
N ASP A 391 -13.92 9.96 15.41
CA ASP A 391 -15.18 9.21 15.47
C ASP A 391 -15.13 7.93 16.33
N GLY A 392 -13.94 7.59 16.85
CA GLY A 392 -13.71 6.37 17.64
C GLY A 392 -13.54 5.11 16.81
N LYS A 393 -13.59 5.19 15.47
CA LYS A 393 -13.60 4.06 14.52
C LYS A 393 -12.66 4.26 13.34
N TRP A 394 -12.95 5.21 12.45
CA TRP A 394 -12.28 5.38 11.16
C TRP A 394 -11.30 6.55 11.14
N GLY A 395 -11.74 7.73 11.57
CA GLY A 395 -10.97 8.96 11.39
C GLY A 395 -11.63 10.20 11.97
N ILE A 396 -11.05 11.34 11.60
CA ILE A 396 -11.56 12.65 11.96
C ILE A 396 -12.85 12.91 11.19
N TYR A 397 -13.87 13.44 11.87
CA TYR A 397 -15.13 13.82 11.26
C TYR A 397 -14.95 14.80 10.08
N ASP A 398 -15.79 14.65 9.05
CA ASP A 398 -15.60 15.34 7.77
C ASP A 398 -15.68 16.86 7.91
N GLU A 399 -16.58 17.41 8.75
CA GLU A 399 -16.70 18.86 8.94
C GLU A 399 -15.38 19.47 9.41
N GLU A 400 -14.80 18.92 10.47
CA GLU A 400 -13.54 19.34 11.06
C GLU A 400 -12.38 19.14 10.09
N PHE A 401 -12.31 17.97 9.44
CA PHE A 401 -11.22 17.65 8.54
C PHE A 401 -11.25 18.50 7.25
N PHE A 402 -12.42 18.86 6.73
CA PHE A 402 -12.56 19.82 5.64
C PHE A 402 -12.07 21.23 6.02
N GLN A 403 -12.32 21.69 7.26
CA GLN A 403 -11.80 22.98 7.70
C GLN A 403 -10.27 22.96 7.88
N TYR A 404 -9.72 21.84 8.35
CA TYR A 404 -8.27 21.62 8.37
C TYR A 404 -7.68 21.62 6.95
N PHE A 405 -8.34 20.95 6.01
CA PHE A 405 -7.95 20.95 4.60
C PHE A 405 -7.93 22.36 4.01
N LYS A 406 -9.02 23.12 4.16
CA LYS A 406 -9.13 24.53 3.75
C LYS A 406 -7.99 25.38 4.32
N THR A 407 -7.72 25.25 5.62
CA THR A 407 -6.64 25.99 6.30
C THR A 407 -5.26 25.61 5.73
N GLY A 408 -5.06 24.35 5.36
CA GLY A 408 -3.87 23.90 4.65
C GLY A 408 -3.73 24.53 3.26
N LEU A 409 -4.82 24.62 2.50
CA LEU A 409 -4.85 25.28 1.20
C LEU A 409 -4.50 26.78 1.29
N ASP A 410 -4.99 27.49 2.33
CA ASP A 410 -4.64 28.90 2.57
C ASP A 410 -3.13 29.14 2.77
N GLN A 411 -2.38 28.10 3.13
CA GLN A 411 -0.92 28.17 3.36
C GLN A 411 -0.11 27.75 2.13
N HIS A 412 -0.76 27.23 1.08
CA HIS A 412 -0.06 26.82 -0.13
C HIS A 412 0.26 28.02 -1.01
N GLN A 413 1.45 27.97 -1.62
CA GLN A 413 1.78 28.88 -2.70
C GLN A 413 1.05 28.41 -3.97
N GLU A 414 0.29 29.29 -4.60
CA GLU A 414 -0.32 29.01 -5.89
C GLU A 414 0.75 28.90 -7.00
N PRO A 415 0.60 27.96 -7.96
CA PRO A 415 -0.51 27.02 -8.06
C PRO A 415 -0.31 25.76 -7.19
N PHE A 416 -1.41 25.16 -6.72
CA PHE A 416 -1.40 23.91 -5.96
C PHE A 416 -2.36 22.84 -6.52
N ALA A 417 -2.06 21.57 -6.22
CA ALA A 417 -2.82 20.40 -6.65
C ALA A 417 -3.07 19.45 -5.47
N SER A 418 -4.29 19.45 -4.94
CA SER A 418 -4.62 18.75 -3.70
C SER A 418 -5.77 17.75 -3.89
N CYS A 419 -5.68 16.61 -3.21
CA CYS A 419 -6.76 15.62 -3.17
C CYS A 419 -7.26 15.49 -1.73
N PHE A 420 -8.58 15.48 -1.54
CA PHE A 420 -9.25 15.22 -0.27
C PHE A 420 -10.11 13.96 -0.42
N VAL A 421 -10.06 13.07 0.58
CA VAL A 421 -10.92 11.89 0.68
C VAL A 421 -11.70 11.96 1.99
N SER A 422 -13.03 12.06 1.90
CA SER A 422 -13.93 12.07 3.05
C SER A 422 -14.01 10.68 3.71
N ILE A 423 -14.55 10.57 4.92
CA ILE A 423 -14.59 9.29 5.65
C ILE A 423 -15.87 9.05 6.47
N SER A 424 -16.66 10.09 6.75
CA SER A 424 -17.75 9.99 7.75
C SER A 424 -18.91 9.11 7.30
N SER A 425 -19.08 8.90 6.00
CA SER A 425 -20.07 8.01 5.38
C SER A 425 -19.70 6.52 5.42
N HIS A 426 -18.84 6.11 6.36
CA HIS A 426 -18.43 4.71 6.54
C HIS A 426 -19.17 4.02 7.70
N ASN A 427 -19.58 2.77 7.52
CA ASN A 427 -20.22 1.98 8.58
C ASN A 427 -19.35 1.93 9.85
N PRO A 428 -19.87 2.24 11.06
CA PRO A 428 -21.28 2.25 11.47
C PRO A 428 -22.06 3.57 11.29
N TYR A 429 -21.61 4.47 10.42
CA TYR A 429 -22.30 5.72 10.04
C TYR A 429 -22.52 6.67 11.22
N VAL A 430 -21.48 6.80 12.06
CA VAL A 430 -21.51 7.66 13.24
C VAL A 430 -21.32 9.11 12.79
N VAL A 431 -22.23 9.98 13.22
CA VAL A 431 -22.11 11.44 13.09
C VAL A 431 -21.76 12.04 14.46
N PRO A 432 -21.17 13.25 14.52
CA PRO A 432 -20.91 13.90 15.80
C PRO A 432 -22.20 14.06 16.61
N ASN A 433 -22.16 13.82 17.93
CA ASN A 433 -23.34 13.89 18.81
C ASN A 433 -24.13 15.23 18.70
N ARG A 434 -23.46 16.33 18.33
CA ARG A 434 -24.09 17.64 18.10
C ARG A 434 -25.07 17.65 16.90
N TYR A 435 -25.06 16.60 16.08
CA TYR A 435 -25.90 16.42 14.90
C TYR A 435 -26.86 15.23 14.98
N ASP A 436 -26.91 14.49 16.10
CA ASP A 436 -27.74 13.28 16.26
C ASP A 436 -29.21 13.50 15.87
N LEU A 437 -29.74 14.71 16.09
CA LEU A 437 -31.13 15.10 15.82
C LEU A 437 -31.26 16.13 14.69
N VAL A 438 -30.18 16.43 13.98
CA VAL A 438 -30.17 17.45 12.91
C VAL A 438 -30.42 16.81 11.55
N PHE A 439 -29.81 15.65 11.30
CA PHE A 439 -29.99 14.89 10.07
C PHE A 439 -31.02 13.79 10.29
N GLU A 440 -32.14 13.87 9.58
CA GLU A 440 -33.24 12.91 9.68
C GLU A 440 -32.86 11.51 9.15
N GLY A 441 -31.83 11.45 8.29
CA GLY A 441 -31.43 10.25 7.60
C GLY A 441 -32.47 9.78 6.60
N GLY A 442 -32.59 8.48 6.45
CA GLY A 442 -33.56 7.84 5.58
C GLY A 442 -33.64 6.34 5.86
N PRO A 443 -34.29 5.57 4.98
CA PRO A 443 -34.52 4.15 5.19
C PRO A 443 -33.24 3.30 5.24
N LEU A 444 -32.16 3.75 4.61
CA LEU A 444 -30.85 3.12 4.74
C LEU A 444 -30.03 3.78 5.87
N PRO A 445 -29.33 2.99 6.71
CA PRO A 445 -28.52 3.53 7.81
C PRO A 445 -27.45 4.55 7.38
N ILE A 446 -26.98 4.49 6.13
CA ILE A 446 -25.96 5.38 5.60
C ILE A 446 -26.46 6.81 5.35
N HIS A 447 -27.77 7.00 5.10
CA HIS A 447 -28.30 8.30 4.66
C HIS A 447 -28.03 9.45 5.63
N GLN A 448 -28.06 9.19 6.94
CA GLN A 448 -27.75 10.20 7.94
C GLN A 448 -26.31 10.71 7.81
N SER A 449 -25.36 9.78 7.63
CA SER A 449 -23.96 10.12 7.42
C SER A 449 -23.69 10.80 6.08
N ILE A 450 -24.46 10.49 5.03
CA ILE A 450 -24.39 11.17 3.73
C ILE A 450 -24.84 12.63 3.86
N GLN A 451 -25.96 12.88 4.55
CA GLN A 451 -26.43 14.24 4.82
C GLN A 451 -25.40 15.05 5.62
N TYR A 452 -24.75 14.42 6.61
CA TYR A 452 -23.67 15.06 7.37
C TYR A 452 -22.44 15.37 6.51
N ALA A 453 -21.98 14.42 5.69
CA ALA A 453 -20.83 14.63 4.80
C ALA A 453 -21.12 15.68 3.73
N ASP A 454 -22.34 15.75 3.20
CA ASP A 454 -22.79 16.80 2.28
C ASP A 454 -22.85 18.17 2.96
N TYR A 455 -23.32 18.22 4.21
CA TYR A 455 -23.25 19.43 5.04
C TYR A 455 -21.81 19.90 5.25
N ALA A 456 -20.88 18.98 5.54
CA ALA A 456 -19.46 19.28 5.68
C ALA A 456 -18.85 19.83 4.38
N LEU A 457 -19.22 19.25 3.23
CA LEU A 457 -18.85 19.76 1.90
C LEU A 457 -19.40 21.18 1.68
N GLY A 458 -20.66 21.42 2.01
CA GLY A 458 -21.27 22.76 1.95
C GLY A 458 -20.54 23.78 2.83
N LYS A 459 -20.13 23.36 4.04
CA LYS A 459 -19.32 24.18 4.96
C LYS A 459 -17.94 24.49 4.41
N PHE A 460 -17.28 23.53 3.77
CA PHE A 460 -16.02 23.76 3.07
C PHE A 460 -16.18 24.86 2.01
N PHE A 461 -17.16 24.77 1.11
CA PHE A 461 -17.36 25.79 0.08
C PHE A 461 -17.76 27.15 0.68
N GLN A 462 -18.58 27.17 1.73
CA GLN A 462 -18.94 28.40 2.44
C GLN A 462 -17.71 29.13 2.98
N THR A 463 -16.73 28.43 3.55
CA THR A 463 -15.52 29.05 4.11
C THR A 463 -14.43 29.28 3.06
N ALA A 464 -14.30 28.37 2.09
CA ALA A 464 -13.34 28.47 1.00
C ALA A 464 -13.65 29.62 0.04
N ALA A 465 -14.93 29.96 -0.18
CA ALA A 465 -15.34 31.09 -1.02
C ALA A 465 -14.80 32.46 -0.56
N HIS A 466 -14.25 32.55 0.66
CA HIS A 466 -13.61 33.74 1.19
C HIS A 466 -12.08 33.73 1.05
N SER A 467 -11.49 32.66 0.54
CA SER A 467 -10.04 32.55 0.34
C SER A 467 -9.60 33.14 -1.01
N GLU A 468 -8.41 33.74 -1.05
CA GLU A 468 -7.87 34.41 -2.24
C GLU A 468 -7.69 33.45 -3.44
N TRP A 469 -7.45 32.16 -3.17
CA TRP A 469 -7.22 31.13 -4.19
C TRP A 469 -8.52 30.59 -4.83
N PHE A 470 -9.69 30.84 -4.25
CA PHE A 470 -10.94 30.16 -4.62
C PHE A 470 -11.33 30.38 -6.08
N ASP A 471 -11.36 31.64 -6.52
CA ASP A 471 -11.72 32.03 -7.89
C ASP A 471 -10.73 31.50 -8.95
N ASN A 472 -9.53 31.09 -8.53
CA ASN A 472 -8.48 30.55 -9.38
C ASN A 472 -8.33 29.01 -9.25
N THR A 473 -9.39 28.31 -8.90
CA THR A 473 -9.35 26.87 -8.60
C THR A 473 -10.33 26.07 -9.43
N LEU A 474 -9.85 24.99 -10.04
CA LEU A 474 -10.67 23.91 -10.57
C LEU A 474 -10.99 22.94 -9.43
N PHE A 475 -12.26 22.82 -9.09
CA PHE A 475 -12.75 21.75 -8.21
C PHE A 475 -13.30 20.62 -9.06
N VAL A 476 -12.91 19.38 -8.72
CA VAL A 476 -13.48 18.15 -9.29
C VAL A 476 -14.05 17.36 -8.14
N ILE A 477 -15.35 17.08 -8.16
CA ILE A 477 -16.04 16.39 -7.06
C ILE A 477 -16.63 15.10 -7.59
N THR A 478 -16.30 13.97 -6.96
CA THR A 478 -16.79 12.65 -7.35
C THR A 478 -16.86 11.73 -6.15
N ALA A 479 -17.54 10.59 -6.28
CA ALA A 479 -17.40 9.50 -5.32
C ALA A 479 -16.33 8.50 -5.77
N ASP A 480 -15.73 7.80 -4.80
CA ASP A 480 -14.85 6.66 -5.01
C ASP A 480 -15.61 5.40 -5.45
N HIS A 481 -16.79 5.18 -4.87
CA HIS A 481 -17.74 4.15 -5.23
C HIS A 481 -19.15 4.48 -4.73
N SER A 482 -20.14 3.69 -5.16
CA SER A 482 -21.48 3.72 -4.59
C SER A 482 -21.63 2.71 -3.43
N ALA A 483 -22.69 2.87 -2.64
CA ALA A 483 -22.96 2.12 -1.42
C ALA A 483 -24.26 1.29 -1.54
N GLN A 484 -25.02 1.16 -0.45
CA GLN A 484 -26.30 0.43 -0.45
C GLN A 484 -27.37 1.21 -1.23
N ALA A 485 -28.22 0.49 -1.94
CA ALA A 485 -29.26 1.07 -2.79
C ALA A 485 -30.66 0.71 -2.30
N GLU A 486 -31.65 1.51 -2.68
CA GLU A 486 -33.08 1.22 -2.48
C GLU A 486 -33.76 0.88 -3.81
N ASP A 487 -33.46 1.64 -4.86
CA ASP A 487 -34.01 1.47 -6.19
C ASP A 487 -33.31 0.31 -6.92
N ALA A 488 -34.13 -0.52 -7.56
CA ALA A 488 -33.69 -1.74 -8.25
C ALA A 488 -32.66 -1.46 -9.37
N TYR A 489 -32.65 -0.27 -9.96
CA TYR A 489 -31.64 0.14 -10.93
C TYR A 489 -30.24 0.15 -10.30
N TYR A 490 -30.07 0.75 -9.11
CA TYR A 490 -28.78 0.84 -8.45
C TYR A 490 -28.30 -0.48 -7.83
N MET A 491 -29.17 -1.49 -7.78
CA MET A 491 -28.82 -2.87 -7.38
C MET A 491 -28.33 -3.75 -8.53
N ASN A 492 -28.46 -3.31 -9.78
CA ASN A 492 -28.03 -4.09 -10.95
C ASN A 492 -26.55 -3.86 -11.29
N ARG A 493 -26.00 -4.64 -12.24
CA ARG A 493 -24.57 -4.62 -12.61
C ARG A 493 -24.06 -3.29 -13.18
N VAL A 494 -24.95 -2.39 -13.60
CA VAL A 494 -24.61 -1.07 -14.14
C VAL A 494 -24.82 0.00 -13.08
N GLY A 495 -26.03 0.07 -12.50
CA GLY A 495 -26.38 1.09 -11.52
C GLY A 495 -25.56 0.98 -10.23
N MET A 496 -25.08 -0.22 -9.87
CA MET A 496 -24.21 -0.42 -8.71
C MET A 496 -22.82 0.22 -8.84
N TYR A 497 -22.52 0.89 -9.96
CA TYR A 497 -21.31 1.70 -10.11
C TYR A 497 -21.62 3.19 -10.31
N SER A 498 -22.88 3.60 -10.35
CA SER A 498 -23.27 4.99 -10.63
C SER A 498 -22.83 5.93 -9.49
N VAL A 499 -22.03 6.92 -9.83
CA VAL A 499 -21.50 7.94 -8.90
C VAL A 499 -21.71 9.35 -9.47
N PRO A 500 -21.82 10.40 -8.63
CA PRO A 500 -21.85 11.79 -9.08
C PRO A 500 -20.47 12.21 -9.61
N LEU A 501 -20.46 13.15 -10.56
CA LEU A 501 -19.26 13.84 -11.01
C LEU A 501 -19.60 15.28 -11.39
N LEU A 502 -18.84 16.23 -10.84
CA LEU A 502 -18.94 17.68 -11.01
C LEU A 502 -17.62 18.31 -11.41
#